data_AF-A0A178HY55-F1
#
_entry.id   AF-A0A178HY55-F1
#
_cell.length_a   1.000
_cell.length_b   1.000
_cell.length_c   1.000
_cell.angle_alpha   90.00
_cell.angle_beta   90.00
_cell.angle_gamma   90.00
#
_symmetry.space_group_name_H-M   'P 1'
#
loop_
_entity.id
_entity.type
_entity.pdbx_description
1 polymer ?
#
loop_
_entity_poly.entity_id
_entity_poly.type
_entity_poly.pdbx_seq_one_letter_code
_entity_poly.pdbx_strand_id
1 'polypeptide(L)' 'MTKHAIVAALLAALFAAPAFAQTGKCVIKGNVNTKGEKIYHVPGQRYYDDTRIQASHGERWFCSEAEARAAGWRKARV' A
#
# COMPACT_ATOMS: atom_id res chain seq x y z
N MET A 1 32.38 17.29 -16.32
CA MET A 1 31.49 16.40 -15.52
C MET A 1 30.19 17.18 -15.37
N THR A 2 28.99 16.81 -15.85
CA THR A 2 28.34 15.49 -15.99
C THR A 2 27.11 15.69 -16.91
N LYS A 3 27.23 15.42 -18.23
CA LYS A 3 26.07 15.38 -19.16
C LYS A 3 25.26 14.06 -19.07
N HIS A 4 25.78 13.08 -18.33
CA HIS A 4 25.23 11.73 -18.24
C HIS A 4 24.05 11.57 -17.27
N ALA A 5 23.79 12.55 -16.39
CA ALA A 5 22.72 12.45 -15.40
C ALA A 5 21.31 12.59 -16.00
N ILE A 6 21.18 13.29 -17.14
CA ILE A 6 19.88 13.59 -17.76
C ILE A 6 19.30 12.33 -18.45
N VAL A 7 20.15 11.44 -18.96
CA VAL A 7 19.70 10.23 -19.67
C VAL A 7 19.07 9.21 -18.71
N ALA A 8 19.53 9.16 -17.45
CA ALA A 8 19.01 8.23 -16.46
C ALA A 8 17.58 8.57 -15.99
N ALA A 9 17.22 9.85 -15.91
CA ALA A 9 15.89 10.29 -15.47
C ALA A 9 14.78 9.98 -16.51
N LEU A 10 15.13 9.95 -17.79
CA LEU A 10 14.20 9.65 -18.89
C LEU A 10 13.85 8.15 -18.98
N LEU A 11 14.66 7.26 -18.41
CA LEU A 11 14.40 5.81 -18.37
C LEU A 11 13.42 5.40 -17.25
N ALA A 12 13.29 6.19 -16.17
CA ALA A 12 12.44 5.86 -15.03
C ALA A 12 10.94 6.10 -15.28
N ALA A 13 10.58 6.99 -16.20
CA ALA A 13 9.19 7.35 -16.50
C ALA A 13 8.44 6.29 -17.33
N LEU A 14 9.14 5.31 -17.90
CA LEU A 14 8.56 4.28 -18.77
C LEU A 14 7.96 3.08 -18.01
N PHE A 15 8.10 3.03 -16.68
CA PHE A 15 7.62 1.92 -15.83
C PHE A 15 6.57 2.35 -14.80
N ALA A 16 5.97 3.55 -14.94
CA ALA A 16 4.79 3.89 -14.15
C ALA A 16 3.61 3.03 -14.62
N ALA A 17 3.41 1.87 -13.99
CA ALA A 17 2.25 1.03 -14.22
C ALA A 17 0.98 1.88 -14.02
N PRO A 18 -0.01 1.77 -14.92
CA PRO A 18 -1.28 2.43 -14.71
C PRO A 18 -1.86 1.94 -13.38
N ALA A 19 -2.19 2.86 -12.48
CA ALA A 19 -3.04 2.56 -11.36
C ALA A 19 -4.40 2.18 -11.94
N PHE A 20 -4.62 0.88 -12.16
CA PHE A 20 -5.92 0.37 -12.59
C PHE A 20 -6.95 0.86 -11.58
N ALA A 21 -7.79 1.79 -12.00
CA ALA A 21 -8.94 2.24 -11.22
C ALA A 21 -9.89 1.04 -11.10
N GLN A 22 -9.68 0.26 -10.06
CA GLN A 22 -10.48 -0.92 -9.76
C GLN A 22 -11.91 -0.44 -9.49
N THR A 23 -12.88 -0.91 -10.28
CA THR A 23 -14.31 -0.54 -10.15
C THR A 23 -15.00 -1.15 -8.91
N GLY A 24 -14.21 -1.62 -7.94
CA GLY A 24 -14.66 -2.16 -6.66
C GLY A 24 -14.09 -1.34 -5.50
N LYS A 25 -14.80 -1.33 -4.36
CA LYS A 25 -14.29 -0.73 -3.13
C LYS A 25 -12.98 -1.43 -2.76
N CYS A 26 -11.93 -0.67 -2.48
CA CYS A 26 -10.66 -1.22 -2.02
C CYS A 26 -10.88 -1.92 -0.66
N VAL A 27 -10.68 -3.23 -0.61
CA VAL A 27 -11.10 -4.08 0.54
C VAL A 27 -9.96 -4.42 1.50
N ILE A 28 -8.72 -4.08 1.19
CA ILE A 28 -7.61 -4.43 2.09
C ILE A 28 -7.47 -3.34 3.15
N LYS A 29 -7.60 -3.70 4.42
CA LYS A 29 -7.56 -2.78 5.56
C LYS A 29 -6.13 -2.62 6.04
N GLY A 30 -5.56 -1.42 5.99
CA GLY A 30 -4.26 -1.10 6.57
C GLY A 30 -4.38 -0.33 7.88
N ASN A 31 -4.10 -0.97 9.02
CA ASN A 31 -4.03 -0.35 10.36
C ASN A 31 -2.59 -0.17 10.90
N VAL A 32 -2.41 0.84 11.77
CA VAL A 32 -1.13 1.12 12.42
C VAL A 32 -1.26 0.79 13.90
N ASN A 33 -0.47 -0.17 14.39
CA ASN A 33 -0.54 -0.53 15.81
C ASN A 33 0.12 0.52 16.72
N THR A 34 -0.01 0.34 18.04
CA THR A 34 0.57 1.26 19.04
C THR A 34 2.10 1.37 18.99
N LYS A 35 2.79 0.43 18.33
CA LYS A 35 4.25 0.45 18.10
C LYS A 35 4.63 1.10 16.76
N GLY A 36 3.65 1.60 16.00
CA GLY A 36 3.86 2.19 14.69
C GLY A 36 4.01 1.18 13.55
N GLU A 37 3.73 -0.10 13.78
CA GLU A 37 3.80 -1.10 12.72
C GLU A 37 2.61 -0.96 11.76
N LYS A 38 2.92 -0.88 10.47
CA LYS A 38 1.96 -0.85 9.36
C LYS A 38 1.55 -2.27 8.96
N ILE A 39 0.32 -2.66 9.30
CA ILE A 39 -0.20 -4.01 9.09
C ILE A 39 -1.39 -3.95 8.15
N TYR A 40 -1.43 -4.81 7.13
CA TYR A 40 -2.61 -4.95 6.29
C TYR A 40 -3.33 -6.27 6.51
N HIS A 41 -4.67 -6.20 6.42
CA HIS A 41 -5.60 -7.29 6.58
C HIS A 41 -6.40 -7.50 5.29
N VAL A 42 -6.50 -8.76 4.84
CA VAL A 42 -7.32 -9.17 3.70
C VAL A 42 -8.60 -9.87 4.19
N PRO A 43 -9.69 -9.87 3.39
CA PRO A 43 -10.92 -10.60 3.73
C PRO A 43 -10.64 -12.07 4.11
N GLY A 44 -11.31 -12.56 5.15
CA GLY A 44 -11.15 -13.92 5.67
C GLY A 44 -10.06 -14.11 6.74
N GLN A 45 -9.24 -13.10 7.02
CA GLN A 45 -8.32 -13.15 8.16
C GLN A 45 -9.06 -12.94 9.48
N ARG A 46 -8.53 -13.54 10.56
CA ARG A 46 -9.17 -13.56 11.89
C ARG A 46 -9.61 -12.20 12.37
N TYR A 47 -8.76 -11.18 12.21
CA TYR A 47 -9.03 -9.83 12.71
C TYR A 47 -9.52 -8.86 11.63
N TYR A 48 -9.87 -9.36 10.44
CA TYR A 48 -10.31 -8.48 9.36
C TYR A 48 -11.55 -7.70 9.75
N ASP A 49 -12.57 -8.37 10.31
CA ASP A 49 -13.84 -7.74 10.69
C ASP A 49 -13.74 -6.88 11.95
N ASP A 50 -12.75 -7.11 12.81
CA ASP A 50 -12.49 -6.27 13.99
C ASP A 50 -11.69 -5.01 13.63
N THR A 51 -10.83 -5.10 12.61
CA THR A 51 -10.01 -3.97 12.18
C THR A 51 -10.89 -2.83 11.65
N ARG A 52 -10.79 -1.67 12.29
CA ARG A 52 -11.41 -0.39 11.88
C ARG A 52 -10.31 0.52 11.38
N ILE A 53 -10.58 1.25 10.30
CA ILE A 53 -9.62 2.18 9.69
C ILE A 53 -9.89 3.59 10.19
N GLN A 54 -8.88 4.21 10.79
CA GLN A 54 -8.87 5.59 11.26
C GLN A 54 -7.86 6.41 10.45
N ALA A 55 -8.36 7.16 9.45
CA ALA A 55 -7.52 7.95 8.56
C ALA A 55 -6.63 8.97 9.30
N SER A 56 -7.09 9.49 10.44
CA SER A 56 -6.34 10.39 11.32
C SER A 56 -5.06 9.77 11.87
N HIS A 57 -4.95 8.43 11.93
CA HIS A 57 -3.76 7.70 12.38
C HIS A 57 -2.88 7.21 11.22
N GLY A 58 -3.13 7.69 9.99
CA GLY A 58 -2.41 7.25 8.79
C GLY A 58 -2.82 5.86 8.31
N GLU A 59 -3.92 5.31 8.83
CA GLU A 59 -4.53 4.07 8.39
C GLU A 59 -5.32 4.29 7.10
N ARG A 60 -5.37 3.28 6.23
CA ARG A 60 -6.04 3.42 4.93
C ARG A 60 -6.43 2.09 4.32
N TRP A 61 -7.29 2.16 3.31
CA TRP A 61 -7.63 1.01 2.48
C TRP A 61 -6.67 0.88 1.29
N PHE A 62 -6.41 -0.35 0.87
CA PHE A 62 -5.62 -0.70 -0.32
C PHE A 62 -6.46 -1.52 -1.28
N CYS A 63 -6.20 -1.36 -2.57
CA CYS A 63 -6.94 -2.07 -3.62
C CYS A 63 -6.25 -3.40 -3.97
N SER A 64 -4.94 -3.53 -3.67
CA SER A 64 -4.18 -4.78 -3.80
C SER A 64 -3.15 -4.98 -2.68
N GLU A 65 -2.78 -6.25 -2.41
CA GLU A 65 -1.71 -6.56 -1.46
C GLU A 65 -0.34 -6.04 -1.93
N ALA A 66 -0.16 -5.90 -3.25
CA ALA A 66 1.04 -5.33 -3.84
C ALA A 66 1.17 -3.84 -3.51
N GLU A 67 0.06 -3.09 -3.61
CA GLU A 67 0.01 -1.68 -3.22
C GLU A 67 0.32 -1.48 -1.73
N ALA A 68 -0.27 -2.32 -0.86
CA ALA A 68 0.01 -2.29 0.57
C ALA A 68 1.50 -2.53 0.85
N ARG A 69 2.08 -3.56 0.22
CA ARG A 69 3.52 -3.86 0.35
C ARG A 69 4.41 -2.73 -0.17
N ALA A 70 4.10 -2.16 -1.34
CA ALA A 70 4.83 -1.03 -1.90
C ALA A 70 4.76 0.21 -1.00
N ALA A 71 3.66 0.39 -0.27
CA ALA A 71 3.49 1.43 0.73
C ALA A 71 4.19 1.17 2.07
N GLY A 72 4.93 0.06 2.20
CA GLY A 72 5.65 -0.32 3.41
C GLY A 72 4.81 -1.06 4.45
N TRP A 73 3.71 -1.71 4.05
CA TRP A 73 2.84 -2.46 4.95
C TRP A 73 3.14 -3.96 4.88
N ARG A 74 3.12 -4.63 6.03
CA ARG A 74 3.28 -6.08 6.11
C ARG A 74 1.93 -6.78 6.30
N LYS A 75 1.81 -8.03 5.84
CA LYS A 75 0.58 -8.82 6.04
C LYS A 75 0.37 -9.13 7.52
N ALA A 76 -0.88 -9.17 7.96
CA ALA A 76 -1.26 -9.77 9.24
C ALA A 76 -0.86 -11.25 9.26
N ARG A 77 -0.31 -11.71 10.39
CA ARG A 77 0.20 -13.08 10.55
C ARG A 77 -0.85 -14.07 11.08
N VAL A 78 -2.01 -13.55 11.48
CA VAL A 78 -3.06 -14.23 12.25
C VAL A 78 -4.43 -13.84 11.74
#